data_AF-A0A5C6BI43-F1
#
_entry.id   AF-A0A5C6BI43-F1
#
_cell.length_a   1.000
_cell.length_b   1.000
_cell.length_c   1.000
_cell.angle_alpha   90.00
_cell.angle_beta   90.00
_cell.angle_gamma   90.00
#
_symmetry.space_group_name_H-M   'P 1'
#
loop_
_entity.id
_entity.type
_entity.pdbx_description
1 polymer ?
#
loop_
_entity_poly.entity_id
_entity_poly.type
_entity_poly.pdbx_seq_one_letter_code
_entity_poly.pdbx_strand_id
1 'polypeptide(L)'
;MIRTRSVLTVIAIWGILCSTVVGEEIRWKRIQLDDVFRSEGVAAGDINKDGLMDVAAGDVWYEAPDWTVRPFRKVGEYKFDGDYSESFSNEVVDVNGDGWLDIVIVGFPGKPFHWYENPQGDYDGHWKEHQIWHSGCNESPQFRDLYGNGKPVLLVGSQPESQLGFLPLPALDKATEKWDFHAVGKPGDPGKNGSHRFYHGLGVGDVNNDGHNDVMIPHGWWEAPEDREQLPWEFHEWSLSADGKGDSLPAANMYAYDFDLDGDNDIVMSSPHAHGIWWFENVGGNDDPQYKYHLIDDSYSQTHALQLADVNDDGHLDLITGKRFYAHNGHDPGGKDPVVMYWYEVQRKPNTPPKFIPHEIKAGRDTGIGTQFTVKDFDGDGTLDIILGNKKGVNVLLQERDE
;
A
#
# COMPACT_ATOMS: atom_id res chain seq x y z
N MET A 1 67.24 -54.34 27.14
CA MET A 1 66.96 -54.24 25.69
C MET A 1 65.51 -53.81 25.54
N ILE A 2 65.29 -52.49 25.49
CA ILE A 2 63.98 -51.85 25.63
C ILE A 2 63.36 -51.75 24.23
N ARG A 3 62.16 -52.33 24.04
CA ARG A 3 61.39 -52.24 22.79
C ARG A 3 60.50 -50.99 22.83
N THR A 4 60.84 -50.00 22.02
CA THR A 4 60.02 -48.83 21.70
C THR A 4 58.84 -49.24 20.81
N ARG A 5 57.61 -48.97 21.26
CA ARG A 5 56.40 -49.00 20.43
C ARG A 5 56.12 -47.58 19.95
N SER A 6 56.12 -47.39 18.64
CA SER A 6 55.76 -46.13 17.98
C SER A 6 54.26 -46.08 17.80
N VAL A 7 53.61 -45.03 18.33
CA VAL A 7 52.19 -44.74 18.13
C VAL A 7 52.08 -43.79 16.93
N LEU A 8 51.37 -44.20 15.87
CA LEU A 8 51.00 -43.32 14.76
C LEU A 8 49.77 -42.49 15.18
N THR A 9 49.93 -41.18 15.23
CA THR A 9 48.84 -40.22 15.39
C THR A 9 48.24 -39.91 14.01
N VAL A 10 46.98 -40.27 13.80
CA VAL A 10 46.21 -39.85 12.62
C VAL A 10 45.65 -38.46 12.90
N ILE A 11 46.11 -37.46 12.15
CA ILE A 11 45.54 -36.10 12.16
C ILE A 11 44.39 -36.09 11.16
N ALA A 12 43.15 -36.01 11.65
CA ALA A 12 41.97 -35.80 10.82
C ALA A 12 41.83 -34.30 10.52
N ILE A 13 42.06 -33.91 9.27
CA ILE A 13 41.81 -32.56 8.79
C ILE A 13 40.32 -32.46 8.46
N TRP A 14 39.56 -31.78 9.31
CA TRP A 14 38.18 -31.39 9.01
C TRP A 14 38.22 -30.16 8.10
N GLY A 15 37.96 -30.36 6.81
CA GLY A 15 37.71 -29.26 5.88
C GLY A 15 36.34 -28.67 6.18
N ILE A 16 36.33 -27.41 6.63
CA ILE A 16 35.10 -26.61 6.69
C ILE A 16 34.72 -26.28 5.24
N LEU A 17 33.73 -26.98 4.71
CA LEU A 17 33.02 -26.55 3.52
C LEU A 17 32.19 -25.32 3.92
N CYS A 18 32.68 -24.13 3.59
CA CYS A 18 31.82 -22.95 3.48
C CYS A 18 30.89 -23.19 2.30
N SER A 19 29.70 -23.73 2.56
CA SER A 19 28.57 -23.57 1.66
C SER A 19 28.21 -22.08 1.67
N THR A 20 28.51 -21.39 0.57
CA THR A 20 27.83 -20.13 0.26
C THR A 20 26.36 -20.47 0.15
N VAL A 21 25.56 -20.05 1.13
CA VAL A 21 24.11 -19.97 0.95
C VAL A 21 23.93 -18.92 -0.14
N VAL A 22 23.68 -19.38 -1.36
CA VAL A 22 23.13 -18.50 -2.40
C VAL A 22 21.75 -18.15 -1.85
N GLY A 23 21.50 -16.86 -1.59
CA GLY A 23 20.17 -16.40 -1.17
C GLY A 23 19.14 -16.85 -2.20
N GLU A 24 17.95 -17.21 -1.73
CA GLU A 24 16.84 -17.60 -2.59
C GLU A 24 16.58 -16.52 -3.65
N GLU A 25 16.56 -16.90 -4.92
CA GLU A 25 16.31 -15.93 -5.99
C GLU A 25 14.81 -15.73 -6.14
N ILE A 26 14.33 -14.55 -5.75
CA ILE A 26 12.92 -14.16 -5.91
C ILE A 26 12.71 -13.60 -7.33
N ARG A 27 11.74 -14.18 -8.04
CA ARG A 27 11.29 -13.75 -9.35
C ARG A 27 9.79 -13.55 -9.35
N TRP A 28 9.27 -13.00 -10.44
CA TRP A 28 7.84 -12.83 -10.63
C TRP A 28 7.42 -13.25 -12.02
N LYS A 29 6.23 -13.81 -12.13
CA LYS A 29 5.55 -14.14 -13.37
C LYS A 29 4.30 -13.29 -13.52
N ARG A 30 4.19 -12.57 -14.65
CA ARG A 30 3.01 -11.79 -14.97
C ARG A 30 1.89 -12.64 -15.56
N ILE A 31 0.69 -12.47 -15.03
CA ILE A 31 -0.58 -12.83 -15.64
C ILE A 31 -1.31 -11.52 -15.98
N GLN A 32 -1.57 -11.27 -17.26
CA GLN A 32 -2.37 -10.12 -17.69
C GLN A 32 -3.84 -10.54 -17.75
N LEU A 33 -4.68 -9.94 -16.91
CA LEU A 33 -6.12 -10.22 -16.86
C LEU A 33 -6.88 -9.41 -17.91
N ASP A 34 -6.46 -8.16 -18.12
CA ASP A 34 -7.08 -7.21 -19.05
C ASP A 34 -6.05 -6.17 -19.49
N ASP A 35 -6.20 -5.64 -20.70
CA ASP A 35 -5.39 -4.52 -21.21
C ASP A 35 -6.15 -3.18 -21.20
N VAL A 36 -7.44 -3.20 -20.85
CA VAL A 36 -8.30 -2.02 -20.79
C VAL A 36 -8.07 -1.24 -19.49
N PHE A 37 -7.95 0.09 -19.60
CA PHE A 37 -7.91 0.98 -18.43
C PHE A 37 -9.26 0.97 -17.69
N ARG A 38 -9.35 0.21 -16.60
CA ARG A 38 -10.53 0.11 -15.73
C ARG A 38 -10.49 1.06 -14.53
N SER A 39 -9.32 1.15 -13.91
CA SER A 39 -9.14 1.74 -12.58
C SER A 39 -7.67 2.11 -12.37
N GLU A 40 -7.42 3.07 -11.47
CA GLU A 40 -6.08 3.34 -10.93
C GLU A 40 -5.84 2.57 -9.61
N GLY A 41 -6.81 1.79 -9.14
CA GLY A 41 -6.69 0.89 -7.99
C GLY A 41 -7.13 -0.52 -8.34
N VAL A 42 -7.02 -1.43 -7.37
CA VAL A 42 -7.40 -2.83 -7.52
C VAL A 42 -7.59 -3.46 -6.13
N ALA A 43 -8.39 -4.51 -6.06
CA ALA A 43 -8.57 -5.33 -4.88
C ALA A 43 -8.72 -6.81 -5.27
N ALA A 44 -8.52 -7.73 -4.33
CA ALA A 44 -8.58 -9.17 -4.60
C ALA A 44 -9.15 -9.96 -3.41
N GLY A 45 -10.09 -10.86 -3.71
CA GLY A 45 -10.86 -11.65 -2.74
C GLY A 45 -11.63 -12.76 -3.44
N ASP A 46 -12.03 -13.81 -2.71
CA ASP A 46 -12.95 -14.85 -3.20
C ASP A 46 -14.38 -14.27 -3.24
N ILE A 47 -14.73 -13.61 -4.35
CA ILE A 47 -15.97 -12.83 -4.49
C ILE A 47 -17.16 -13.77 -4.67
N ASN A 48 -16.95 -14.89 -5.38
CA ASN A 48 -18.01 -15.85 -5.71
C ASN A 48 -18.07 -17.08 -4.78
N LYS A 49 -17.21 -17.17 -3.77
CA LYS A 49 -17.09 -18.28 -2.80
C LYS A 49 -16.77 -19.63 -3.43
N ASP A 50 -16.01 -19.64 -4.51
CA ASP A 50 -15.55 -20.89 -5.13
C ASP A 50 -14.20 -21.38 -4.58
N GLY A 51 -13.58 -20.59 -3.70
CA GLY A 51 -12.28 -20.89 -3.07
C GLY A 51 -11.08 -20.40 -3.89
N LEU A 52 -11.29 -19.69 -4.99
CA LEU A 52 -10.26 -19.04 -5.78
C LEU A 52 -10.29 -17.53 -5.56
N MET A 53 -9.13 -16.90 -5.75
CA MET A 53 -9.00 -15.46 -5.60
C MET A 53 -9.41 -14.73 -6.88
N ASP A 54 -10.47 -13.93 -6.79
CA ASP A 54 -10.92 -13.03 -7.85
C ASP A 54 -10.24 -11.65 -7.73
N VAL A 55 -10.32 -10.86 -8.80
CA VAL A 55 -9.79 -9.50 -8.83
C VAL A 55 -10.89 -8.49 -9.15
N ALA A 56 -11.03 -7.43 -8.36
CA ALA A 56 -11.95 -6.32 -8.63
C ALA A 56 -11.18 -5.07 -9.10
N ALA A 57 -11.58 -4.50 -10.23
CA ALA A 57 -11.00 -3.27 -10.76
C ALA A 57 -12.06 -2.39 -11.44
N GLY A 58 -12.38 -1.26 -10.83
CA GLY A 58 -13.24 -0.25 -11.44
C GLY A 58 -14.71 -0.67 -11.50
N ASP A 59 -15.17 -1.06 -12.68
CA ASP A 59 -16.58 -1.38 -12.95
C ASP A 59 -16.84 -2.89 -13.11
N VAL A 60 -15.77 -3.69 -13.04
CA VAL A 60 -15.77 -5.13 -13.29
C VAL A 60 -14.98 -5.87 -12.21
N TRP A 61 -15.27 -7.17 -12.09
CA TRP A 61 -14.38 -8.12 -11.44
C TRP A 61 -14.03 -9.25 -12.42
N TYR A 62 -12.92 -9.94 -12.15
CA TYR A 62 -12.36 -11.01 -12.97
C TYR A 62 -12.47 -12.30 -12.18
N GLU A 63 -13.39 -13.15 -12.63
CA GLU A 63 -13.67 -14.44 -12.01
C GLU A 63 -12.57 -15.44 -12.35
N ALA A 64 -11.89 -15.97 -11.33
CA ALA A 64 -10.91 -17.03 -11.48
C ALA A 64 -11.57 -18.37 -11.85
N PRO A 65 -10.82 -19.34 -12.43
CA PRO A 65 -9.45 -19.24 -12.92
C PRO A 65 -9.35 -18.73 -14.37
N ASP A 66 -10.48 -18.62 -15.07
CA ASP A 66 -10.53 -18.26 -16.49
C ASP A 66 -10.46 -16.74 -16.73
N TRP A 67 -10.44 -15.95 -15.65
CA TRP A 67 -10.46 -14.48 -15.64
C TRP A 67 -11.67 -13.91 -16.40
N THR A 68 -12.83 -14.54 -16.21
CA THR A 68 -14.08 -14.11 -16.87
C THR A 68 -14.45 -12.73 -16.36
N VAL A 69 -14.55 -11.76 -17.27
CA VAL A 69 -14.89 -10.37 -16.93
C VAL A 69 -16.38 -10.27 -16.60
N ARG A 70 -16.68 -9.89 -15.35
CA ARG A 70 -18.03 -9.76 -14.80
C ARG A 70 -18.31 -8.29 -14.44
N PRO A 71 -19.14 -7.58 -15.21
CA PRO A 71 -19.59 -6.25 -14.83
C PRO A 71 -20.48 -6.31 -13.59
N PHE A 72 -20.18 -5.49 -12.58
CA PHE A 72 -21.06 -5.33 -11.41
C PHE A 72 -21.78 -3.98 -11.40
N ARG A 73 -21.31 -3.02 -12.20
CA ARG A 73 -21.99 -1.75 -12.49
C ARG A 73 -21.78 -1.38 -13.96
N LYS A 74 -22.31 -0.22 -14.37
CA LYS A 74 -22.13 0.26 -15.74
C LYS A 74 -20.64 0.47 -16.05
N VAL A 75 -20.13 -0.28 -17.02
CA VAL A 75 -18.74 -0.20 -17.47
C VAL A 75 -18.47 1.13 -18.19
N GLY A 76 -17.49 1.88 -17.70
CA GLY A 76 -16.95 3.06 -18.35
C GLY A 76 -15.95 2.71 -19.45
N GLU A 77 -15.79 3.63 -20.39
CA GLU A 77 -14.76 3.57 -21.43
C GLU A 77 -13.79 4.74 -21.22
N TYR A 78 -12.56 4.44 -20.88
CA TYR A 78 -11.54 5.44 -20.56
C TYR A 78 -10.30 5.22 -21.43
N LYS A 79 -9.76 6.29 -21.99
CA LYS A 79 -8.47 6.27 -22.66
C LYS A 79 -7.37 6.67 -21.70
N PHE A 80 -6.22 6.00 -21.78
CA PHE A 80 -5.07 6.36 -20.94
C PHE A 80 -4.57 7.79 -21.21
N ASP A 81 -4.78 8.30 -22.44
CA ASP A 81 -4.35 9.60 -22.94
C ASP A 81 -5.46 10.65 -22.95
N GLY A 82 -5.77 11.17 -21.77
CA GLY A 82 -6.66 12.32 -21.61
C GLY A 82 -7.86 12.07 -20.71
N ASP A 83 -8.23 10.80 -20.48
CA ASP A 83 -9.30 10.44 -19.56
C ASP A 83 -8.75 10.00 -18.20
N TYR A 84 -9.65 9.96 -17.22
CA TYR A 84 -9.46 9.35 -15.91
C TYR A 84 -10.59 8.36 -15.67
N SER A 85 -10.29 7.23 -15.03
CA SER A 85 -11.31 6.30 -14.54
C SER A 85 -12.13 6.93 -13.41
N GLU A 86 -13.36 6.47 -13.23
CA GLU A 86 -14.19 6.79 -12.05
C GLU A 86 -13.92 5.80 -10.90
N SER A 87 -12.66 5.42 -10.74
CA SER A 87 -12.17 4.46 -9.73
C SER A 87 -10.67 4.67 -9.52
N PHE A 88 -10.32 5.14 -8.33
CA PHE A 88 -8.96 5.44 -7.86
C PHE A 88 -8.49 4.49 -6.76
N SER A 89 -9.42 3.92 -6.01
CA SER A 89 -9.14 2.88 -5.03
C SER A 89 -10.33 1.93 -4.92
N ASN A 90 -10.02 0.65 -4.75
CA ASN A 90 -10.97 -0.44 -4.62
C ASN A 90 -10.67 -1.23 -3.34
N GLU A 91 -11.68 -1.86 -2.77
CA GLU A 91 -11.55 -2.84 -1.68
C GLU A 91 -12.59 -3.95 -1.87
N VAL A 92 -12.27 -5.15 -1.39
CA VAL A 92 -13.24 -6.25 -1.31
C VAL A 92 -13.39 -6.71 0.13
N VAL A 93 -14.59 -6.56 0.68
CA VAL A 93 -14.85 -6.77 2.11
C VAL A 93 -16.33 -7.08 2.33
N ASP A 94 -16.63 -7.92 3.31
CA ASP A 94 -18.01 -8.17 3.74
C ASP A 94 -18.53 -6.95 4.52
N VAL A 95 -19.28 -6.06 3.85
CA VAL A 95 -19.76 -4.80 4.43
C VAL A 95 -21.00 -5.03 5.29
N ASN A 96 -21.88 -5.93 4.86
CA ASN A 96 -23.20 -6.16 5.47
C ASN A 96 -23.24 -7.36 6.44
N GLY A 97 -22.15 -8.13 6.55
CA GLY A 97 -22.01 -9.28 7.43
C GLY A 97 -22.75 -10.53 6.94
N ASP A 98 -23.10 -10.61 5.66
CA ASP A 98 -23.77 -11.78 5.07
C ASP A 98 -22.78 -12.90 4.67
N GLY A 99 -21.49 -12.64 4.90
CA GLY A 99 -20.37 -13.53 4.64
C GLY A 99 -19.87 -13.50 3.21
N TRP A 100 -20.48 -12.74 2.29
CA TRP A 100 -20.01 -12.54 0.92
C TRP A 100 -19.21 -11.25 0.83
N LEU A 101 -18.17 -11.25 -0.01
CA LEU A 101 -17.37 -10.05 -0.22
C LEU A 101 -18.13 -9.09 -1.15
N ASP A 102 -18.33 -7.88 -0.67
CA ASP A 102 -18.81 -6.74 -1.43
C ASP A 102 -17.65 -5.98 -2.06
N ILE A 103 -17.93 -5.13 -3.05
CA ILE A 103 -16.93 -4.29 -3.71
C ILE A 103 -17.11 -2.83 -3.27
N VAL A 104 -16.06 -2.21 -2.75
CA VAL A 104 -16.03 -0.78 -2.42
C VAL A 104 -15.24 -0.04 -3.49
N ILE A 105 -15.78 1.08 -4.00
CA ILE A 105 -15.09 1.92 -4.99
C ILE A 105 -15.04 3.36 -4.50
N VAL A 106 -13.82 3.87 -4.29
CA VAL A 106 -13.56 5.31 -4.19
C VAL A 106 -13.25 5.84 -5.59
N GLY A 107 -14.18 6.63 -6.11
CA GLY A 107 -14.15 7.17 -7.46
C GLY A 107 -13.29 8.43 -7.61
N PHE A 108 -13.68 9.29 -8.55
CA PHE A 108 -12.94 10.51 -8.84
C PHE A 108 -12.86 11.44 -7.61
N PRO A 109 -11.67 12.00 -7.29
CA PRO A 109 -11.48 12.85 -6.11
C PRO A 109 -12.48 14.00 -5.98
N GLY A 110 -13.11 14.08 -4.80
CA GLY A 110 -14.12 15.06 -4.41
C GLY A 110 -15.57 14.61 -4.65
N LYS A 111 -15.80 13.44 -5.25
CA LYS A 111 -17.16 12.91 -5.48
C LYS A 111 -17.62 12.00 -4.33
N PRO A 112 -18.94 11.73 -4.24
CA PRO A 112 -19.47 10.62 -3.46
C PRO A 112 -18.87 9.28 -3.91
N PHE A 113 -18.78 8.35 -2.98
CA PHE A 113 -18.27 7.00 -3.22
C PHE A 113 -19.14 5.95 -2.53
N HIS A 114 -19.03 4.71 -2.99
CA HIS A 114 -20.08 3.70 -2.82
C HIS A 114 -19.48 2.31 -2.57
N TRP A 115 -20.29 1.45 -1.97
CA TRP A 115 -20.11 0.00 -2.04
C TRP A 115 -21.23 -0.63 -2.86
N TYR A 116 -20.95 -1.81 -3.41
CA TYR A 116 -21.82 -2.56 -4.28
C TYR A 116 -22.08 -3.93 -3.65
N GLU A 117 -23.34 -4.20 -3.37
CA GLU A 117 -23.81 -5.39 -2.66
C GLU A 117 -23.75 -6.62 -3.56
N ASN A 118 -23.00 -7.64 -3.11
CA ASN A 118 -22.84 -8.89 -3.83
C ASN A 118 -24.21 -9.59 -3.98
N PRO A 119 -24.63 -9.97 -5.20
CA PRO A 119 -25.94 -10.61 -5.43
C PRO A 119 -25.96 -12.10 -5.06
N GLN A 120 -24.86 -12.65 -4.54
CA GLN A 120 -24.73 -14.03 -4.09
C GLN A 120 -24.99 -15.07 -5.20
N GLY A 121 -24.47 -14.79 -6.39
CA GLY A 121 -24.47 -15.71 -7.53
C GLY A 121 -25.09 -15.17 -8.83
N ASP A 122 -26.20 -14.42 -8.78
CA ASP A 122 -26.82 -13.85 -9.98
C ASP A 122 -26.06 -12.60 -10.46
N TYR A 123 -24.92 -12.84 -11.11
CA TYR A 123 -23.99 -11.80 -11.57
C TYR A 123 -24.34 -11.20 -12.94
N ASP A 124 -25.49 -11.56 -13.53
CA ASP A 124 -25.90 -11.05 -14.85
C ASP A 124 -26.49 -9.62 -14.77
N GLY A 125 -26.77 -9.13 -13.56
CA GLY A 125 -27.29 -7.80 -13.28
C GLY A 125 -26.27 -6.84 -12.65
N HIS A 126 -26.62 -5.55 -12.63
CA HIS A 126 -25.88 -4.59 -11.81
C HIS A 126 -26.17 -4.83 -10.33
N TRP A 127 -25.11 -4.79 -9.53
CA TRP A 127 -25.16 -4.92 -8.09
C TRP A 127 -25.84 -3.70 -7.49
N LYS A 128 -26.43 -3.89 -6.31
CA LYS A 128 -27.14 -2.82 -5.63
C LYS A 128 -26.12 -1.86 -5.02
N GLU A 129 -26.22 -0.60 -5.40
CA GLU A 129 -25.29 0.46 -4.98
C GLU A 129 -25.75 1.14 -3.69
N HIS A 130 -24.81 1.38 -2.78
CA HIS A 130 -25.03 2.07 -1.51
C HIS A 130 -23.97 3.15 -1.32
N GLN A 131 -24.41 4.37 -1.04
CA GLN A 131 -23.49 5.49 -0.82
C GLN A 131 -22.84 5.40 0.55
N ILE A 132 -21.51 5.36 0.59
CA ILE A 132 -20.72 5.38 1.83
C ILE A 132 -20.65 6.79 2.40
N TRP A 133 -20.17 7.74 1.59
CA TRP A 133 -20.01 9.14 1.99
C TRP A 133 -20.14 10.08 0.78
N HIS A 134 -20.28 11.39 1.02
CA HIS A 134 -20.54 12.38 -0.04
C HIS A 134 -19.30 13.06 -0.64
N SER A 135 -18.11 12.82 -0.10
CA SER A 135 -16.88 13.44 -0.60
C SER A 135 -15.65 12.64 -0.17
N GLY A 136 -14.93 12.05 -1.13
CA GLY A 136 -13.59 11.49 -0.91
C GLY A 136 -12.55 12.22 -1.77
N CYS A 137 -11.68 13.03 -1.16
CA CYS A 137 -10.89 14.03 -1.87
C CYS A 137 -9.48 13.62 -2.25
N ASN A 138 -8.95 12.54 -1.71
CA ASN A 138 -7.60 12.11 -2.00
C ASN A 138 -7.53 11.39 -3.35
N GLU A 139 -6.41 11.51 -4.06
CA GLU A 139 -6.14 10.70 -5.25
C GLU A 139 -5.65 9.29 -4.86
N SER A 140 -5.11 9.14 -3.65
CA SER A 140 -4.69 7.86 -3.06
C SER A 140 -5.33 7.69 -1.66
N PRO A 141 -6.67 7.57 -1.56
CA PRO A 141 -7.34 7.20 -0.30
C PRO A 141 -6.88 5.79 0.12
N GLN A 142 -6.95 5.47 1.42
CA GLN A 142 -6.33 4.24 1.93
C GLN A 142 -7.29 3.41 2.78
N PHE A 143 -7.35 2.13 2.47
CA PHE A 143 -7.89 1.11 3.37
C PHE A 143 -6.77 0.60 4.28
N ARG A 144 -6.90 0.74 5.60
CA ARG A 144 -5.84 0.42 6.59
C ARG A 144 -6.42 -0.15 7.87
N ASP A 145 -5.68 -1.04 8.52
CA ASP A 145 -6.02 -1.56 9.85
C ASP A 145 -5.60 -0.56 10.94
N LEU A 146 -6.40 0.50 11.11
CA LEU A 146 -6.14 1.55 12.10
C LEU A 146 -6.30 1.04 13.54
N TYR A 147 -7.13 0.02 13.76
CA TYR A 147 -7.40 -0.51 15.09
C TYR A 147 -6.49 -1.69 15.49
N GLY A 148 -5.67 -2.21 14.57
CA GLY A 148 -4.81 -3.38 14.80
C GLY A 148 -5.60 -4.68 14.97
N ASN A 149 -6.79 -4.79 14.38
CA ASN A 149 -7.72 -5.91 14.55
C ASN A 149 -7.97 -6.71 13.25
N GLY A 150 -7.22 -6.42 12.19
CA GLY A 150 -7.32 -7.04 10.87
C GLY A 150 -8.48 -6.53 10.02
N LYS A 151 -9.28 -5.55 10.47
CA LYS A 151 -10.37 -4.95 9.68
C LYS A 151 -9.97 -3.57 9.16
N PRO A 152 -10.15 -3.30 7.86
CA PRO A 152 -9.80 -2.00 7.31
C PRO A 152 -10.79 -0.92 7.77
N VAL A 153 -10.27 0.28 7.99
CA VAL A 153 -11.00 1.54 7.91
C VAL A 153 -10.62 2.23 6.60
N LEU A 154 -11.51 3.06 6.06
CA LEU A 154 -11.18 3.94 4.94
C LEU A 154 -10.71 5.30 5.46
N LEU A 155 -9.43 5.62 5.28
CA LEU A 155 -8.86 6.94 5.53
C LEU A 155 -9.06 7.85 4.32
N VAL A 156 -9.75 8.97 4.50
CA VAL A 156 -10.10 9.90 3.42
C VAL A 156 -10.37 11.32 3.92
N GLY A 157 -9.93 12.29 3.14
CA GLY A 157 -10.23 13.70 3.30
C GLY A 157 -11.59 14.06 2.73
N SER A 158 -12.34 14.87 3.47
CA SER A 158 -13.62 15.42 3.03
C SER A 158 -13.52 16.94 2.92
N GLN A 159 -13.53 17.46 1.69
CA GLN A 159 -13.34 18.88 1.40
C GLN A 159 -14.48 19.78 1.91
N PRO A 160 -15.78 19.41 1.81
CA PRO A 160 -16.85 20.23 2.38
C PRO A 160 -16.72 20.44 3.89
N GLU A 161 -16.25 19.41 4.60
CA GLU A 161 -15.95 19.45 6.04
C GLU A 161 -14.57 20.07 6.32
N SER A 162 -13.70 20.14 5.31
CA SER A 162 -12.30 20.57 5.41
C SER A 162 -11.54 19.79 6.48
N GLN A 163 -11.75 18.47 6.52
CA GLN A 163 -11.20 17.56 7.53
C GLN A 163 -10.69 16.28 6.89
N LEU A 164 -9.59 15.73 7.39
CA LEU A 164 -9.25 14.32 7.24
C LEU A 164 -10.06 13.50 8.26
N GLY A 165 -10.43 12.29 7.90
CA GLY A 165 -11.07 11.36 8.82
C GLY A 165 -10.98 9.94 8.31
N PHE A 166 -11.43 9.01 9.15
CA PHE A 166 -11.57 7.61 8.79
C PHE A 166 -13.03 7.19 8.86
N LEU A 167 -13.41 6.20 8.06
CA LEU A 167 -14.72 5.55 8.13
C LEU A 167 -14.49 4.06 8.43
N PRO A 168 -14.83 3.58 9.64
CA PRO A 168 -14.84 2.15 9.90
C PRO A 168 -15.93 1.45 9.09
N LEU A 169 -15.83 0.13 8.94
CA LEU A 169 -16.95 -0.67 8.45
C LEU A 169 -18.21 -0.40 9.30
N PRO A 170 -19.39 -0.30 8.68
CA PRO A 170 -20.60 0.09 9.36
C PRO A 170 -21.07 -1.00 10.34
N ALA A 171 -21.87 -0.62 11.32
CA ALA A 171 -22.68 -1.59 12.05
C ALA A 171 -23.61 -2.33 11.06
N LEU A 172 -23.80 -3.64 11.26
CA LEU A 172 -24.52 -4.50 10.30
C LEU A 172 -25.95 -4.02 10.01
N ASP A 173 -26.63 -3.47 11.02
CA ASP A 173 -27.99 -2.93 10.90
C ASP A 173 -28.04 -1.58 10.17
N LYS A 174 -26.89 -0.96 9.91
CA LYS A 174 -26.71 0.31 9.19
C LYS A 174 -25.90 0.18 7.91
N ALA A 175 -25.61 -1.03 7.43
CA ALA A 175 -24.72 -1.26 6.29
C ALA A 175 -25.12 -0.48 5.02
N THR A 176 -26.42 -0.25 4.82
CA THR A 176 -26.97 0.48 3.67
C THR A 176 -27.14 1.99 3.90
N GLU A 177 -26.82 2.48 5.09
CA GLU A 177 -26.77 3.92 5.39
C GLU A 177 -25.38 4.48 5.04
N LYS A 178 -25.24 5.81 5.11
CA LYS A 178 -23.90 6.42 5.05
C LYS A 178 -23.08 5.94 6.24
N TRP A 179 -21.81 5.65 6.01
CA TRP A 179 -20.90 5.26 7.09
C TRP A 179 -20.58 6.48 7.97
N ASP A 180 -20.24 6.21 9.22
CA ASP A 180 -19.90 7.24 10.18
C ASP A 180 -18.51 7.82 9.86
N PHE A 181 -18.44 9.11 9.56
CA PHE A 181 -17.18 9.82 9.29
C PHE A 181 -16.56 10.32 10.59
N HIS A 182 -15.44 9.72 10.99
CA HIS A 182 -14.72 10.03 12.21
C HIS A 182 -13.62 11.05 11.89
N ALA A 183 -13.92 12.32 12.11
CA ALA A 183 -13.01 13.40 11.78
C ALA A 183 -11.82 13.44 12.75
N VAL A 184 -10.63 13.06 12.27
CA VAL A 184 -9.43 12.93 13.10
C VAL A 184 -8.95 14.28 13.63
N GLY A 185 -9.11 15.34 12.84
CA GLY A 185 -8.76 16.71 13.20
C GLY A 185 -9.94 17.67 13.10
N LYS A 186 -9.79 18.89 13.63
CA LYS A 186 -10.74 19.99 13.42
C LYS A 186 -10.68 20.51 11.98
N PRO A 187 -11.72 21.20 11.47
CA PRO A 187 -11.65 21.88 10.19
C PRO A 187 -10.45 22.85 10.14
N GLY A 188 -9.71 22.84 9.04
CA GLY A 188 -8.49 23.61 8.86
C GLY A 188 -8.21 23.98 7.42
N ASP A 189 -7.00 24.43 7.12
CA ASP A 189 -6.55 24.68 5.75
C ASP A 189 -6.54 23.36 4.96
N PRO A 190 -7.38 23.19 3.91
CA PRO A 190 -7.43 21.96 3.14
C PRO A 190 -6.07 21.54 2.56
N GLY A 191 -5.21 22.52 2.25
CA GLY A 191 -3.88 22.26 1.69
C GLY A 191 -2.89 21.68 2.70
N LYS A 192 -3.20 21.71 4.00
CA LYS A 192 -2.29 21.30 5.08
C LYS A 192 -2.87 20.29 6.05
N ASN A 193 -4.11 19.85 5.86
CA ASN A 193 -4.79 18.94 6.78
C ASN A 193 -5.35 17.67 6.12
N GLY A 194 -4.90 17.35 4.91
CA GLY A 194 -5.32 16.12 4.21
C GLY A 194 -6.61 16.21 3.41
N SER A 195 -7.32 17.34 3.42
CA SER A 195 -8.69 17.44 2.88
C SER A 195 -8.83 18.21 1.56
N HIS A 196 -7.74 18.74 0.99
CA HIS A 196 -7.77 19.32 -0.36
C HIS A 196 -8.12 18.25 -1.41
N ARG A 197 -8.82 18.65 -2.47
CA ARG A 197 -9.09 17.76 -3.62
C ARG A 197 -7.78 17.39 -4.32
N PHE A 198 -7.55 16.11 -4.57
CA PHE A 198 -6.28 15.54 -5.04
C PHE A 198 -5.15 15.55 -3.99
N TYR A 199 -5.46 15.64 -2.70
CA TYR A 199 -4.43 15.55 -1.67
C TYR A 199 -3.80 14.15 -1.62
N HIS A 200 -2.48 14.10 -1.51
CA HIS A 200 -1.66 12.89 -1.36
C HIS A 200 -0.84 12.93 -0.07
N GLY A 201 -0.22 11.81 0.31
CA GLY A 201 0.56 11.72 1.54
C GLY A 201 -0.32 11.29 2.70
N LEU A 202 -1.11 10.24 2.54
CA LEU A 202 -1.81 9.67 3.68
C LEU A 202 -0.93 8.55 4.27
N GLY A 203 -1.04 8.31 5.57
CA GLY A 203 -0.40 7.18 6.22
C GLY A 203 -1.09 6.78 7.51
N VAL A 204 -0.86 5.53 7.89
CA VAL A 204 -1.27 4.96 9.17
C VAL A 204 -0.10 4.16 9.72
N GLY A 205 0.19 4.35 11.01
CA GLY A 205 1.27 3.66 11.71
C GLY A 205 1.55 4.32 13.05
N ASP A 206 2.12 3.58 13.98
CA ASP A 206 2.48 4.05 15.32
C ASP A 206 3.70 4.98 15.25
N VAL A 207 3.51 6.28 15.40
CA VAL A 207 4.57 7.29 15.21
C VAL A 207 5.40 7.47 16.48
N ASN A 208 4.76 7.40 17.65
CA ASN A 208 5.38 7.63 18.95
C ASN A 208 5.68 6.33 19.73
N ASN A 209 5.51 5.17 19.10
CA ASN A 209 5.73 3.84 19.66
C ASN A 209 4.90 3.59 20.95
N ASP A 210 3.67 4.10 21.01
CA ASP A 210 2.75 3.95 22.14
C ASP A 210 1.85 2.69 22.03
N GLY A 211 1.96 1.97 20.91
CA GLY A 211 1.16 0.79 20.58
C GLY A 211 -0.14 1.09 19.83
N HIS A 212 -0.37 2.34 19.41
CA HIS A 212 -1.54 2.76 18.64
C HIS A 212 -1.14 3.26 17.25
N ASN A 213 -1.83 2.79 16.22
CA ASN A 213 -1.63 3.35 14.89
C ASN A 213 -2.21 4.77 14.82
N ASP A 214 -1.36 5.73 14.49
CA ASP A 214 -1.71 7.12 14.25
C ASP A 214 -2.14 7.36 12.80
N VAL A 215 -2.66 8.57 12.54
CA VAL A 215 -2.92 9.05 11.18
C VAL A 215 -1.91 10.13 10.85
N MET A 216 -1.19 9.99 9.73
CA MET A 216 -0.13 10.92 9.36
C MET A 216 -0.31 11.50 7.95
N ILE A 217 0.24 12.71 7.79
CA ILE A 217 0.38 13.43 6.54
C ILE A 217 1.78 14.08 6.47
N PRO A 218 2.21 14.65 5.33
CA PRO A 218 3.55 15.24 5.25
C PRO A 218 3.75 16.44 6.17
N HIS A 219 2.66 17.04 6.66
CA HIS A 219 2.64 18.24 7.48
C HIS A 219 2.55 17.96 8.99
N GLY A 220 2.31 16.71 9.38
CA GLY A 220 2.21 16.31 10.78
C GLY A 220 1.44 15.00 10.92
N TRP A 221 1.13 14.65 12.15
CA TRP A 221 0.35 13.47 12.49
C TRP A 221 -0.66 13.77 13.58
N TRP A 222 -1.71 12.97 13.61
CA TRP A 222 -2.71 12.97 14.66
C TRP A 222 -2.47 11.76 15.57
N GLU A 223 -2.19 12.05 16.84
CA GLU A 223 -1.93 11.04 17.87
C GLU A 223 -3.22 10.32 18.27
N ALA A 224 -3.23 9.01 18.05
CA ALA A 224 -4.35 8.15 18.38
C ALA A 224 -4.44 7.96 19.91
N PRO A 225 -5.52 8.40 20.57
CA PRO A 225 -5.77 8.02 21.96
C PRO A 225 -6.09 6.52 22.06
N GLU A 226 -5.97 5.96 23.27
CA GLU A 226 -6.35 4.56 23.55
C GLU A 226 -7.77 4.25 23.05
N ASP A 227 -8.74 5.14 23.36
CA ASP A 227 -10.06 5.14 22.76
C ASP A 227 -10.08 6.02 21.49
N ARG A 228 -9.87 5.39 20.33
CA ARG A 228 -9.83 6.04 19.00
C ARG A 228 -11.10 6.84 18.67
N GLU A 229 -12.20 6.59 19.38
CA GLU A 229 -13.46 7.33 19.24
C GLU A 229 -13.44 8.70 19.94
N GLN A 230 -12.43 8.98 20.77
CA GLN A 230 -12.24 10.27 21.41
C GLN A 230 -11.68 11.31 20.43
N LEU A 231 -12.59 11.87 19.62
CA LEU A 231 -12.27 12.86 18.59
C LEU A 231 -12.43 14.32 19.09
N PRO A 232 -11.71 15.28 18.48
CA PRO A 232 -10.60 15.08 17.55
C PRO A 232 -9.32 14.69 18.30
N TRP A 233 -8.40 14.06 17.58
CA TRP A 233 -7.08 13.67 18.05
C TRP A 233 -6.14 14.89 18.14
N GLU A 234 -5.09 14.77 18.96
CA GLU A 234 -4.06 15.81 19.09
C GLU A 234 -3.20 15.83 17.82
N PHE A 235 -2.91 17.02 17.28
CA PHE A 235 -2.10 17.16 16.06
C PHE A 235 -0.71 17.66 16.40
N HIS A 236 0.29 16.94 15.93
CA HIS A 236 1.71 17.25 16.06
C HIS A 236 2.26 17.66 14.69
N GLU A 237 2.68 18.91 14.56
CA GLU A 237 3.21 19.44 13.30
C GLU A 237 4.66 18.99 13.09
N TRP A 238 4.99 18.63 11.84
CA TRP A 238 6.37 18.39 11.43
C TRP A 238 6.64 18.92 10.03
N SER A 239 7.92 18.88 9.63
CA SER A 239 8.33 19.09 8.24
C SER A 239 9.20 17.92 7.79
N LEU A 240 8.65 17.10 6.89
CA LEU A 240 9.38 16.02 6.25
C LEU A 240 10.09 16.55 5.00
N SER A 241 11.14 17.35 5.24
CA SER A 241 11.94 18.04 4.22
C SER A 241 13.41 17.63 4.29
N ALA A 242 14.15 17.83 3.20
CA ALA A 242 15.56 17.44 3.12
C ALA A 242 16.48 18.20 4.10
N ASP A 243 16.09 19.40 4.53
CA ASP A 243 16.84 20.23 5.48
C ASP A 243 16.19 20.31 6.88
N GLY A 244 15.06 19.61 7.08
CA GLY A 244 14.27 19.61 8.31
C GLY A 244 13.59 20.94 8.65
N LYS A 245 13.55 21.91 7.72
CA LYS A 245 13.06 23.29 7.97
C LYS A 245 12.21 23.86 6.84
N GLY A 246 12.18 23.23 5.67
CA GLY A 246 11.43 23.66 4.50
C GLY A 246 9.98 23.16 4.47
N ASP A 247 9.33 23.33 3.31
CA ASP A 247 8.08 22.62 3.03
C ASP A 247 8.37 21.12 2.86
N SER A 248 7.44 20.28 3.31
CA SER A 248 7.57 18.83 3.19
C SER A 248 7.68 18.38 1.73
N LEU A 249 8.46 17.32 1.49
CA LEU A 249 8.61 16.73 0.16
C LEU A 249 7.26 16.17 -0.35
N PRO A 250 7.06 16.07 -1.67
CA PRO A 250 5.86 15.46 -2.22
C PRO A 250 5.73 14.00 -1.78
N ALA A 251 4.55 13.66 -1.28
CA ALA A 251 4.26 12.40 -0.61
C ALA A 251 3.06 11.70 -1.24
N ALA A 252 3.07 10.38 -1.30
CA ALA A 252 1.93 9.54 -1.72
C ALA A 252 1.44 8.65 -0.57
N ASN A 253 2.03 7.46 -0.39
CA ASN A 253 1.86 6.67 0.83
C ASN A 253 2.99 6.97 1.81
N MET A 254 2.64 6.99 3.10
CA MET A 254 3.55 7.12 4.24
C MET A 254 3.33 5.95 5.21
N TYR A 255 4.40 5.47 5.84
CA TYR A 255 4.36 4.42 6.86
C TYR A 255 5.35 4.74 7.99
N ALA A 256 4.96 4.38 9.22
CA ALA A 256 5.84 4.38 10.38
C ALA A 256 6.39 2.97 10.65
N TYR A 257 7.70 2.83 10.80
CA TYR A 257 8.37 1.57 11.12
C TYR A 257 9.80 1.82 11.59
N ASP A 258 10.23 1.18 12.66
CA ASP A 258 11.63 1.18 13.14
C ASP A 258 12.57 0.54 12.09
N PHE A 259 13.15 1.32 11.17
CA PHE A 259 14.02 0.78 10.12
C PHE A 259 15.45 0.55 10.60
N ASP A 260 15.91 1.15 11.71
CA ASP A 260 17.30 1.04 12.16
C ASP A 260 17.52 0.25 13.46
N LEU A 261 16.43 -0.25 14.04
CA LEU A 261 16.35 -1.07 15.26
C LEU A 261 16.78 -0.35 16.54
N ASP A 262 16.53 0.95 16.64
CA ASP A 262 16.84 1.74 17.82
C ASP A 262 15.66 1.90 18.81
N GLY A 263 14.47 1.47 18.41
CA GLY A 263 13.27 1.42 19.24
C GLY A 263 12.38 2.66 19.15
N ASP A 264 12.65 3.58 18.24
CA ASP A 264 11.68 4.57 17.77
C ASP A 264 11.27 4.30 16.31
N ASN A 265 10.07 4.75 15.93
CA ASN A 265 9.56 4.51 14.58
C ASN A 265 10.00 5.64 13.64
N ASP A 266 10.57 5.24 12.51
CA ASP A 266 10.93 6.12 11.40
C ASP A 266 9.77 6.28 10.42
N ILE A 267 9.87 7.23 9.49
CA ILE A 267 8.90 7.39 8.39
C ILE A 267 9.52 7.03 7.04
N VAL A 268 8.84 6.17 6.25
CA VAL A 268 9.12 6.01 4.82
C VAL A 268 8.02 6.65 3.98
N MET A 269 8.41 7.27 2.87
CA MET A 269 7.50 8.03 2.03
C MET A 269 7.83 7.87 0.54
N SER A 270 6.78 7.63 -0.26
CA SER A 270 6.84 7.58 -1.73
C SER A 270 6.45 8.92 -2.34
N SER A 271 6.83 9.20 -3.59
CA SER A 271 6.58 10.48 -4.28
C SER A 271 5.69 10.37 -5.54
N PRO A 272 4.54 11.06 -5.60
CA PRO A 272 3.64 11.00 -6.76
C PRO A 272 4.12 11.89 -7.92
N HIS A 273 4.70 13.07 -7.65
CA HIS A 273 5.02 14.07 -8.69
C HIS A 273 6.51 14.44 -8.78
N ALA A 274 7.38 13.65 -8.14
CA ALA A 274 8.82 13.82 -8.22
C ALA A 274 9.53 12.46 -8.43
N HIS A 275 10.84 12.54 -8.63
CA HIS A 275 11.75 11.42 -8.48
C HIS A 275 12.08 11.30 -7.00
N GLY A 276 11.90 10.11 -6.40
CA GLY A 276 12.25 9.93 -5.00
C GLY A 276 11.41 8.91 -4.24
N ILE A 277 12.11 8.15 -3.42
CA ILE A 277 11.62 7.43 -2.24
C ILE A 277 12.51 7.89 -1.09
N TRP A 278 11.89 8.20 0.05
CA TRP A 278 12.56 8.88 1.16
C TRP A 278 12.39 8.08 2.44
N TRP A 279 13.46 8.00 3.22
CA TRP A 279 13.43 7.55 4.62
C TRP A 279 13.74 8.75 5.52
N PHE A 280 12.98 8.89 6.57
CA PHE A 280 13.13 9.90 7.59
C PHE A 280 13.42 9.18 8.90
N GLU A 281 14.69 9.17 9.28
CA GLU A 281 15.21 8.60 10.53
C GLU A 281 14.69 9.45 11.70
N ASN A 282 13.98 8.85 12.65
CA ASN A 282 13.65 9.53 13.88
C ASN A 282 14.92 9.63 14.75
N VAL A 283 15.26 10.84 15.15
CA VAL A 283 16.43 11.16 15.98
C VAL A 283 16.02 11.88 17.27
N GLY A 284 14.71 12.04 17.48
CA GLY A 284 14.10 12.70 18.62
C GLY A 284 13.60 11.73 19.70
N GLY A 285 13.46 10.44 19.38
CA GLY A 285 12.82 9.45 20.24
C GLY A 285 11.30 9.50 20.18
N ASN A 286 10.67 8.77 21.10
CA ASN A 286 9.21 8.57 21.14
C ASN A 286 8.41 9.78 21.68
N ASP A 287 8.99 10.57 22.59
CA ASP A 287 8.28 11.67 23.25
C ASP A 287 8.16 12.95 22.37
N ASP A 288 9.15 13.20 21.50
CA ASP A 288 9.20 14.35 20.58
C ASP A 288 9.92 13.93 19.28
N PRO A 289 9.25 13.16 18.40
CA PRO A 289 9.86 12.66 17.17
C PRO A 289 10.40 13.79 16.29
N GLN A 290 11.66 13.67 15.89
CA GLN A 290 12.33 14.62 15.00
C GLN A 290 13.01 13.87 13.88
N TYR A 291 12.88 14.35 12.65
CA TYR A 291 13.22 13.54 11.50
C TYR A 291 14.43 14.03 10.72
N LYS A 292 15.34 13.12 10.41
CA LYS A 292 16.49 13.32 9.55
C LYS A 292 16.29 12.62 8.21
N TYR A 293 16.39 13.39 7.14
CA TYR A 293 16.17 12.93 5.77
C TYR A 293 17.30 12.03 5.24
N HIS A 294 16.90 10.98 4.53
CA HIS A 294 17.72 10.12 3.70
C HIS A 294 17.01 9.80 2.37
N LEU A 295 17.75 9.87 1.27
CA LEU A 295 17.26 9.42 -0.03
C LEU A 295 17.46 7.90 -0.16
N ILE A 296 16.40 7.16 -0.47
CA ILE A 296 16.47 5.74 -0.81
C ILE A 296 16.79 5.56 -2.30
N ASP A 297 15.98 6.14 -3.18
CA ASP A 297 16.13 6.02 -4.64
C ASP A 297 15.49 7.23 -5.35
N ASP A 298 16.17 7.82 -6.34
CA ASP A 298 15.66 8.87 -7.24
C ASP A 298 15.75 8.50 -8.74
N SER A 299 16.06 7.24 -9.04
CA SER A 299 16.29 6.75 -10.41
C SER A 299 15.02 6.70 -11.27
N TYR A 300 13.83 6.78 -10.65
CA TYR A 300 12.54 6.90 -11.33
C TYR A 300 11.55 7.74 -10.53
N SER A 301 10.45 8.11 -11.16
CA SER A 301 9.42 9.00 -10.62
C SER A 301 8.06 8.34 -10.49
N GLN A 302 7.13 9.09 -9.91
CA GLN A 302 5.70 8.77 -9.87
C GLN A 302 5.38 7.46 -9.13
N THR A 303 6.08 7.22 -8.01
CA THR A 303 5.71 6.24 -6.99
C THR A 303 4.45 6.71 -6.26
N HIS A 304 3.30 6.62 -6.93
CA HIS A 304 2.00 7.03 -6.40
C HIS A 304 1.44 6.08 -5.36
N ALA A 305 2.01 4.89 -5.24
CA ALA A 305 1.71 3.97 -4.17
C ALA A 305 2.95 3.21 -3.70
N LEU A 306 2.95 2.79 -2.44
CA LEU A 306 3.98 2.01 -1.74
C LEU A 306 3.26 1.01 -0.83
N GLN A 307 3.80 -0.18 -0.68
CA GLN A 307 3.35 -1.16 0.30
C GLN A 307 4.54 -1.63 1.14
N LEU A 308 4.29 -1.96 2.40
CA LEU A 308 5.23 -2.64 3.28
C LEU A 308 4.85 -4.10 3.43
N ALA A 309 5.77 -5.02 3.15
CA ALA A 309 5.56 -6.44 3.36
C ALA A 309 6.90 -7.18 3.44
N ASP A 310 6.96 -8.29 4.17
CA ASP A 310 8.13 -9.18 4.22
C ASP A 310 8.19 -10.02 2.93
N VAL A 311 8.99 -9.59 1.94
CA VAL A 311 8.97 -10.19 0.60
C VAL A 311 9.75 -11.50 0.57
N ASN A 312 10.79 -11.60 1.39
CA ASN A 312 11.78 -12.68 1.39
C ASN A 312 11.68 -13.60 2.63
N ASP A 313 10.65 -13.43 3.46
CA ASP A 313 10.41 -14.15 4.72
C ASP A 313 11.57 -14.08 5.73
N ASP A 314 12.30 -12.96 5.75
CA ASP A 314 13.39 -12.74 6.71
C ASP A 314 12.92 -12.16 8.06
N GLY A 315 11.62 -11.88 8.18
CA GLY A 315 10.98 -11.30 9.35
C GLY A 315 11.05 -9.77 9.40
N HIS A 316 11.42 -9.10 8.30
CA HIS A 316 11.50 -7.66 8.20
C HIS A 316 10.60 -7.14 7.07
N LEU A 317 9.98 -5.98 7.29
CA LEU A 317 9.15 -5.38 6.25
C LEU A 317 10.04 -4.72 5.18
N ASP A 318 9.82 -5.08 3.93
CA ASP A 318 10.42 -4.50 2.75
C ASP A 318 9.50 -3.47 2.10
N LEU A 319 10.08 -2.63 1.23
CA LEU A 319 9.33 -1.65 0.46
C LEU A 319 8.98 -2.23 -0.90
N ILE A 320 7.71 -2.16 -1.34
CA ILE A 320 7.30 -2.51 -2.72
C ILE A 320 6.70 -1.28 -3.37
N THR A 321 7.18 -0.90 -4.54
CA THR A 321 6.61 0.23 -5.31
C THR A 321 7.01 0.17 -6.78
N GLY A 322 6.59 1.15 -7.56
CA GLY A 322 6.97 1.31 -8.94
C GLY A 322 6.50 2.62 -9.50
N LYS A 323 6.71 2.81 -10.78
CA LYS A 323 6.24 4.00 -11.47
C LYS A 323 4.78 3.84 -11.91
N ARG A 324 3.96 4.86 -11.68
CA ARG A 324 2.65 4.99 -12.34
C ARG A 324 2.84 5.35 -13.82
N PHE A 325 2.22 4.58 -14.71
CA PHE A 325 2.29 4.84 -16.14
C PHE A 325 1.48 6.10 -16.51
N TYR A 326 2.12 7.07 -17.14
CA TYR A 326 1.46 8.23 -17.78
C TYR A 326 0.58 9.04 -16.81
N ALA A 327 1.07 9.25 -15.58
CA ALA A 327 0.40 10.10 -14.60
C ALA A 327 0.24 11.53 -15.16
N HIS A 328 -0.91 12.15 -14.88
CA HIS A 328 -1.24 13.49 -15.37
C HIS A 328 -1.04 13.70 -16.87
N ASN A 329 -1.29 12.66 -17.68
CA ASN A 329 -1.08 12.66 -19.12
C ASN A 329 0.39 12.84 -19.54
N GLY A 330 1.32 12.37 -18.70
CA GLY A 330 2.76 12.40 -18.94
C GLY A 330 3.40 13.79 -18.76
N HIS A 331 2.75 14.68 -18.00
CA HIS A 331 3.28 16.01 -17.69
C HIS A 331 4.19 16.04 -16.46
N ASP A 332 4.07 15.03 -15.58
CA ASP A 332 4.94 14.91 -14.40
C ASP A 332 6.39 14.63 -14.81
N PRO A 333 7.38 14.97 -13.95
CA PRO A 333 8.77 14.58 -14.14
C PRO A 333 8.88 13.08 -14.45
N GLY A 334 9.61 12.72 -15.51
CA GLY A 334 9.75 11.34 -15.96
C GLY A 334 8.44 10.69 -16.47
N GLY A 335 7.37 11.46 -16.73
CA GLY A 335 6.05 11.00 -17.17
C GLY A 335 6.02 10.07 -18.39
N LYS A 336 7.08 10.12 -19.21
CA LYS A 336 7.24 9.32 -20.43
C LYS A 336 8.44 8.36 -20.41
N ASP A 337 9.17 8.32 -19.31
CA ASP A 337 10.29 7.39 -19.16
C ASP A 337 9.77 5.94 -19.12
N PRO A 338 10.64 4.92 -19.21
CA PRO A 338 10.22 3.53 -18.99
C PRO A 338 9.50 3.35 -17.66
N VAL A 339 8.58 2.38 -17.62
CA VAL A 339 7.87 1.99 -16.40
C VAL A 339 8.64 0.85 -15.75
N VAL A 340 8.97 1.02 -14.48
CA VAL A 340 9.74 0.08 -13.67
C VAL A 340 9.04 -0.18 -12.34
N MET A 341 9.34 -1.32 -11.72
CA MET A 341 8.88 -1.70 -10.40
C MET A 341 10.04 -2.30 -9.63
N TYR A 342 10.08 -2.04 -8.33
CA TYR A 342 11.11 -2.52 -7.42
C TYR A 342 10.47 -2.97 -6.12
N TRP A 343 11.11 -3.95 -5.50
CA TRP A 343 11.08 -4.03 -4.04
C TRP A 343 12.47 -3.66 -3.50
N TYR A 344 12.52 -3.14 -2.29
CA TYR A 344 13.75 -2.76 -1.62
C TYR A 344 13.87 -3.61 -0.36
N GLU A 345 14.83 -4.52 -0.39
CA GLU A 345 15.16 -5.35 0.76
C GLU A 345 15.72 -4.45 1.86
N VAL A 346 15.09 -4.50 3.04
CA VAL A 346 15.50 -3.70 4.19
C VAL A 346 16.38 -4.55 5.10
N GLN A 347 17.70 -4.45 4.90
CA GLN A 347 18.66 -5.09 5.79
C GLN A 347 18.92 -4.23 7.01
N ARG A 348 18.52 -4.74 8.18
CA ARG A 348 18.67 -4.05 9.47
C ARG A 348 19.62 -4.80 10.39
N LYS A 349 20.44 -4.06 11.14
CA LYS A 349 21.30 -4.62 12.19
C LYS A 349 21.43 -3.61 13.33
N PRO A 350 21.43 -4.06 14.59
CA PRO A 350 21.56 -3.16 15.73
C PRO A 350 22.80 -2.26 15.64
N ASN A 351 22.63 -0.98 15.93
CA ASN A 351 23.68 0.05 15.93
C ASN A 351 24.34 0.31 14.56
N THR A 352 23.66 0.00 13.46
CA THR A 352 24.11 0.40 12.11
C THR A 352 22.94 0.90 11.29
N PRO A 353 23.13 1.94 10.45
CA PRO A 353 22.06 2.40 9.57
C PRO A 353 21.54 1.27 8.67
N PRO A 354 20.23 1.24 8.38
CA PRO A 354 19.64 0.28 7.47
C PRO A 354 20.22 0.41 6.08
N LYS A 355 20.11 -0.68 5.32
CA LYS A 355 20.37 -0.67 3.88
C LYS A 355 19.09 -1.03 3.15
N PHE A 356 18.74 -0.19 2.18
CA PHE A 356 17.67 -0.45 1.23
C PHE A 356 18.32 -0.97 -0.06
N ILE A 357 18.20 -2.27 -0.33
CA ILE A 357 18.83 -2.91 -1.48
C ILE A 357 17.77 -3.07 -2.59
N PRO A 358 17.91 -2.37 -3.73
CA PRO A 358 16.89 -2.42 -4.78
C PRO A 358 16.95 -3.74 -5.56
N HIS A 359 15.80 -4.35 -5.74
CA HIS A 359 15.58 -5.53 -6.56
C HIS A 359 14.49 -5.25 -7.58
N GLU A 360 14.84 -5.26 -8.86
CA GLU A 360 13.88 -4.95 -9.92
C GLU A 360 12.88 -6.09 -10.13
N ILE A 361 11.59 -5.76 -10.00
CA ILE A 361 10.48 -6.64 -10.38
C ILE A 361 10.34 -6.54 -11.91
N LYS A 362 11.13 -7.34 -12.64
CA LYS A 362 11.15 -7.31 -14.11
C LYS A 362 9.78 -7.59 -14.73
N ALA A 363 8.97 -8.43 -14.08
CA ALA A 363 7.60 -8.70 -14.48
C ALA A 363 6.64 -7.52 -14.25
N GLY A 364 7.11 -6.39 -13.70
CA GLY A 364 6.39 -5.12 -13.57
C GLY A 364 6.72 -4.08 -14.65
N ARG A 365 7.66 -4.37 -15.57
CA ARG A 365 8.02 -3.44 -16.67
C ARG A 365 6.84 -3.18 -17.61
N ASP A 366 6.63 -1.94 -18.02
CA ASP A 366 5.50 -1.52 -18.87
C ASP A 366 4.09 -1.61 -18.24
N THR A 367 3.91 -2.22 -17.07
CA THR A 367 2.64 -2.15 -16.30
C THR A 367 2.74 -1.08 -15.23
N GLY A 368 3.71 -1.22 -14.31
CA GLY A 368 3.86 -0.34 -13.16
C GLY A 368 2.72 -0.45 -12.16
N ILE A 369 2.58 0.57 -11.34
CA ILE A 369 1.53 0.68 -10.31
C ILE A 369 0.45 1.68 -10.71
N GLY A 370 -0.68 1.67 -9.99
CA GLY A 370 -1.68 2.74 -10.02
C GLY A 370 -1.51 3.72 -8.85
N THR A 371 -2.61 4.30 -8.40
CA THR A 371 -2.74 5.04 -7.13
C THR A 371 -2.97 4.12 -5.93
N GLN A 372 -3.28 2.85 -6.18
CA GLN A 372 -3.34 1.77 -5.20
C GLN A 372 -2.95 0.44 -5.86
N PHE A 373 -2.29 -0.45 -5.12
CA PHE A 373 -2.11 -1.85 -5.49
C PHE A 373 -2.14 -2.73 -4.24
N THR A 374 -2.32 -4.04 -4.43
CA THR A 374 -2.45 -5.03 -3.34
C THR A 374 -1.25 -5.98 -3.35
N VAL A 375 -0.80 -6.35 -2.15
CA VAL A 375 0.21 -7.39 -1.92
C VAL A 375 -0.37 -8.42 -0.97
N LYS A 376 -0.43 -9.68 -1.39
CA LYS A 376 -0.95 -10.81 -0.59
C LYS A 376 -0.60 -12.13 -1.27
N ASP A 377 -0.65 -13.22 -0.51
CA ASP A 377 -0.72 -14.57 -1.09
C ASP A 377 -2.03 -14.70 -1.89
N PHE A 378 -1.90 -14.70 -3.21
CA PHE A 378 -3.03 -14.67 -4.14
C PHE A 378 -3.32 -16.05 -4.73
N ASP A 379 -2.31 -16.89 -4.94
CA ASP A 379 -2.50 -18.25 -5.45
C ASP A 379 -2.45 -19.35 -4.38
N GLY A 380 -2.21 -19.00 -3.12
CA GLY A 380 -2.22 -19.89 -1.97
C GLY A 380 -0.94 -20.69 -1.78
N ASP A 381 0.17 -20.28 -2.41
CA ASP A 381 1.46 -20.94 -2.30
C ASP A 381 2.27 -20.53 -1.05
N GLY A 382 1.78 -19.55 -0.31
CA GLY A 382 2.40 -19.04 0.92
C GLY A 382 3.40 -17.91 0.68
N THR A 383 3.63 -17.48 -0.55
CA THR A 383 4.46 -16.33 -0.90
C THR A 383 3.61 -15.10 -1.26
N LEU A 384 4.21 -13.91 -1.31
CA LEU A 384 3.48 -12.67 -1.58
C LEU A 384 3.43 -12.33 -3.06
N ASP A 385 2.22 -12.23 -3.61
CA ASP A 385 1.95 -11.78 -4.97
C ASP A 385 1.55 -10.30 -5.02
N ILE A 386 1.59 -9.73 -6.23
CA ILE A 386 1.26 -8.31 -6.46
C ILE A 386 0.11 -8.20 -7.46
N ILE A 387 -0.99 -7.57 -7.06
CA ILE A 387 -2.14 -7.30 -7.91
C ILE A 387 -2.15 -5.83 -8.30
N LEU A 388 -2.29 -5.54 -9.58
CA LEU A 388 -2.10 -4.22 -10.18
C LEU A 388 -3.32 -3.82 -11.04
N GLY A 389 -3.75 -2.56 -10.91
CA GLY A 389 -4.72 -1.92 -11.79
C GLY A 389 -4.27 -0.50 -12.13
N ASN A 390 -4.10 -0.20 -13.42
CA ASN A 390 -3.80 1.15 -13.88
C ASN A 390 -4.15 1.33 -15.37
N LYS A 391 -3.65 2.40 -15.98
CA LYS A 391 -3.79 2.72 -17.41
C LYS A 391 -3.29 1.67 -18.41
N LYS A 392 -2.56 0.64 -17.95
CA LYS A 392 -2.06 -0.51 -18.71
C LYS A 392 -2.89 -1.78 -18.47
N GLY A 393 -4.05 -1.63 -17.85
CA GLY A 393 -4.96 -2.72 -17.56
C GLY A 393 -4.74 -3.35 -16.19
N VAL A 394 -5.16 -4.60 -16.07
CA VAL A 394 -5.20 -5.34 -14.81
C VAL A 394 -4.25 -6.53 -14.91
N ASN A 395 -3.34 -6.63 -13.94
CA ASN A 395 -2.26 -7.61 -13.96
C ASN A 395 -2.06 -8.20 -12.57
N VAL A 396 -1.68 -9.48 -12.52
CA VAL A 396 -1.20 -10.16 -11.31
C VAL A 396 0.26 -10.56 -11.56
N LEU A 397 1.14 -10.28 -10.61
CA LEU A 397 2.52 -10.74 -10.60
C LEU A 397 2.65 -11.80 -9.52
N LEU A 398 2.66 -13.07 -9.94
CA LEU A 398 2.88 -14.19 -9.04
C LEU A 398 4.35 -14.25 -8.66
N GLN A 399 4.66 -14.38 -7.38
CA GLN A 399 6.03 -14.60 -6.94
C GLN A 399 6.46 -16.03 -7.26
N GLU A 400 7.70 -16.20 -7.68
CA GLU A 400 8.30 -17.50 -7.95
C GLU A 400 9.63 -17.56 -7.20
N ARG A 401 9.84 -18.62 -6.44
CA ARG A 401 11.11 -18.89 -5.75
C ARG A 401 11.72 -20.19 -6.28
N ASP A 402 13.04 -20.20 -6.46
CA ASP A 402 13.75 -21.41 -6.87
C ASP A 402 13.81 -22.40 -5.68
N GLU A 403 13.26 -23.63 -5.86
CA GLU A 403 13.25 -24.71 -4.84
C GLU A 403 14.63 -25.17 -4.35
#